data_AF-A0A9D8EI63-F1
#
_entry.id   AF-A0A9D8EI63-F1
#
_cell.length_a   1.000
_cell.length_b   1.000
_cell.length_c   1.000
_cell.angle_alpha   90.00
_cell.angle_beta   90.00
_cell.angle_gamma   90.00
#
_symmetry.space_group_name_H-M   'P 1'
#
loop_
_entity.id
_entity.type
_entity.pdbx_description
1 polymer ?
#
loop_
_entity_poly.entity_id
_entity_poly.type
_entity_poly.pdbx_seq_one_letter_code
_entity_poly.pdbx_strand_id
1 'polypeptide(L)'
;MKHIKKHLNKPLNRYFFNKKRYKIYILPAALVFILLFVYGCMEPSVINSVDNGSGSLNSGSTEGTSVSEIQSSDISFADMESGKDLRSGEGAASEETYGQETGSDASSGTNKGENNTNNAEASDSEGQQIEVVPMAPQIQLQVILGPEYAQDNQVCFYRVAAHVAGEPFPQIKFNRDDSNGAWGPNIAQVNLSEDQSFTLICEASNTQGIANSSLTVSWVENANPDQENQAEADARAQQEIFVDYGNPAGFFIDVNLTEQKVTVSYNDTVLKSIT
;
A
#
# COMPACT_ATOMS: atom_id res chain seq x y z
N MET A 1 25.92 55.42 22.33
CA MET A 1 24.78 55.08 23.21
C MET A 1 23.62 54.61 22.35
N LYS A 2 23.18 53.36 22.56
CA LYS A 2 22.10 52.69 21.85
C LYS A 2 20.75 53.18 22.36
N HIS A 3 19.82 53.52 21.47
CA HIS A 3 18.40 53.54 21.81
C HIS A 3 17.60 52.86 20.70
N ILE A 4 17.37 51.56 20.88
CA ILE A 4 16.43 50.76 20.09
C ILE A 4 15.08 50.88 20.81
N LYS A 5 14.13 51.62 20.22
CA LYS A 5 12.74 51.63 20.66
C LYS A 5 12.03 50.40 20.09
N LYS A 6 11.71 49.45 20.98
CA LYS A 6 10.74 48.38 20.74
C LYS A 6 9.33 48.98 20.90
N HIS A 7 8.50 48.90 19.86
CA HIS A 7 7.04 49.03 19.96
C HIS A 7 6.44 47.81 19.24
N LEU A 8 6.11 46.77 19.99
CA LEU A 8 4.78 46.43 20.53
C LEU A 8 3.81 45.88 19.48
N ASN A 9 3.66 44.55 19.57
CA ASN A 9 2.68 43.69 18.94
C ASN A 9 1.27 44.29 18.90
N LYS A 10 0.66 44.29 17.71
CA LYS A 10 -0.81 44.29 17.58
C LYS A 10 -1.31 42.84 17.64
N PRO A 11 -2.46 42.58 18.29
CA PRO A 11 -3.01 41.23 18.41
C PRO A 11 -3.50 40.72 17.05
N LEU A 12 -3.09 39.49 16.70
CA LEU A 12 -3.60 38.72 15.57
C LEU A 12 -5.11 38.56 15.71
N ASN A 13 -5.81 39.04 14.69
CA ASN A 13 -7.23 38.81 14.49
C ASN A 13 -7.46 37.29 14.36
N ARG A 14 -8.29 36.74 15.24
CA ARG A 14 -8.77 35.36 15.19
C ARG A 14 -9.59 35.18 13.91
N TYR A 15 -9.01 34.51 12.91
CA TYR A 15 -9.83 33.90 11.87
C TYR A 15 -10.33 32.55 12.38
N PHE A 16 -11.63 32.53 12.69
CA PHE A 16 -12.40 31.33 12.90
C PHE A 16 -12.29 30.43 11.66
N PHE A 17 -11.62 29.28 11.79
CA PHE A 17 -11.76 28.20 10.81
C PHE A 17 -13.22 27.75 10.81
N ASN A 18 -13.92 28.08 9.73
CA ASN A 18 -15.30 27.69 9.52
C ASN A 18 -15.33 26.20 9.15
N LYS A 19 -15.29 25.36 10.19
CA LYS A 19 -15.36 23.89 10.13
C LYS A 19 -16.80 23.42 9.87
N LYS A 20 -17.38 23.87 8.76
CA LYS A 20 -18.68 23.40 8.21
C LYS A 20 -18.48 23.51 6.69
N ARG A 21 -18.35 22.45 5.89
CA ARG A 21 -19.45 21.57 5.46
C ARG A 21 -18.95 20.32 4.69
N TYR A 22 -18.23 19.39 5.33
CA TYR A 22 -17.86 18.09 4.69
C TYR A 22 -18.80 16.94 5.04
N LYS A 23 -19.97 17.21 5.65
CA LYS A 23 -20.83 16.17 6.26
C LYS A 23 -22.01 15.67 5.40
N ILE A 24 -22.01 15.83 4.07
CA ILE A 24 -23.17 15.42 3.24
C ILE A 24 -22.86 14.37 2.15
N TYR A 25 -21.61 14.10 1.80
CA TYR A 25 -21.31 13.14 0.71
C TYR A 25 -20.74 11.78 1.15
N ILE A 26 -20.47 11.56 2.44
CA ILE A 26 -19.88 10.29 2.93
C ILE A 26 -20.95 9.20 3.15
N LEU A 27 -22.19 9.59 3.46
CA LEU A 27 -23.28 8.65 3.73
C LEU A 27 -23.75 7.82 2.51
N PRO A 28 -23.87 8.36 1.28
CA PRO A 28 -24.26 7.53 0.14
C PRO A 28 -23.14 6.60 -0.34
N ALA A 29 -21.86 6.99 -0.21
CA ALA A 29 -20.73 6.16 -0.64
C ALA A 29 -20.53 4.92 0.25
N ALA A 30 -20.71 5.06 1.57
CA ALA A 30 -20.64 3.92 2.49
C ALA A 30 -21.79 2.91 2.25
N LEU A 31 -22.97 3.38 1.85
CA LEU A 31 -24.14 2.52 1.62
C LEU A 31 -24.01 1.68 0.35
N VAL A 32 -23.37 2.22 -0.70
CA VAL A 32 -23.03 1.45 -1.92
C VAL A 32 -21.97 0.38 -1.64
N PHE A 33 -20.98 0.66 -0.78
CA PHE A 33 -19.94 -0.30 -0.43
C PHE A 33 -20.48 -1.48 0.39
N ILE A 34 -21.44 -1.24 1.28
CA ILE A 34 -22.12 -2.30 2.05
C ILE A 34 -22.98 -3.18 1.14
N LEU A 35 -23.69 -2.60 0.16
CA LEU A 35 -24.48 -3.39 -0.80
C LEU A 35 -23.60 -4.30 -1.67
N LEU A 36 -22.42 -3.85 -2.09
CA LEU A 36 -21.49 -4.71 -2.85
C LEU A 36 -20.96 -5.89 -2.03
N PHE A 37 -20.71 -5.72 -0.74
CA PHE A 37 -20.27 -6.81 0.14
C PHE A 37 -21.36 -7.85 0.41
N VAL A 38 -22.63 -7.45 0.51
CA VAL A 38 -23.73 -8.39 0.78
C VAL A 38 -24.09 -9.22 -0.46
N TYR A 39 -23.98 -8.66 -1.67
CA TYR A 39 -24.29 -9.40 -2.90
C TYR A 39 -23.12 -10.24 -3.45
N GLY A 40 -21.88 -9.98 -3.03
CA GLY A 40 -20.70 -10.70 -3.51
C GLY A 40 -20.46 -12.10 -2.91
N CYS A 41 -21.19 -12.49 -1.85
CA CYS A 41 -20.95 -13.75 -1.13
C CYS A 41 -21.91 -14.89 -1.48
N MET A 42 -22.74 -14.78 -2.53
CA MET A 42 -23.50 -15.95 -3.00
C MET A 42 -22.62 -16.82 -3.91
N GLU A 43 -21.98 -17.82 -3.30
CA GLU A 43 -21.35 -18.92 -4.01
C GLU A 43 -22.39 -19.64 -4.88
N PRO A 44 -22.15 -19.85 -6.19
CA PRO A 44 -23.03 -20.66 -7.02
C PRO A 44 -22.94 -22.12 -6.55
N SER A 45 -24.06 -22.64 -6.05
CA SER A 45 -24.19 -24.05 -5.69
C SER A 45 -24.01 -24.93 -6.93
N VAL A 46 -22.85 -25.58 -7.00
CA VAL A 46 -22.54 -26.59 -8.01
C VAL A 46 -23.39 -27.83 -7.70
N ILE A 47 -24.37 -28.09 -8.56
CA ILE A 47 -25.14 -29.33 -8.55
C ILE A 47 -24.23 -30.43 -9.10
N ASN A 48 -23.57 -31.18 -8.22
CA ASN A 48 -22.85 -32.39 -8.59
C ASN A 48 -23.87 -33.49 -8.94
N SER A 49 -24.07 -33.70 -10.24
CA SER A 49 -24.71 -34.89 -10.78
C SER A 49 -23.86 -36.11 -10.44
N VAL A 50 -24.41 -36.97 -9.58
CA VAL A 50 -23.90 -38.32 -9.31
C VAL A 50 -23.96 -39.10 -10.63
N ASP A 51 -22.81 -39.46 -11.18
CA ASP A 51 -22.73 -40.48 -12.21
C ASP A 51 -22.03 -41.73 -11.64
N ASN A 52 -22.78 -42.82 -11.64
CA ASN A 52 -22.39 -44.16 -11.22
C ASN A 52 -21.62 -44.81 -12.37
N GLY A 53 -20.32 -45.06 -12.21
CA GLY A 53 -19.52 -45.75 -13.21
C GLY A 53 -18.51 -46.70 -12.58
N SER A 54 -18.90 -47.97 -12.44
CA SER A 54 -18.06 -49.10 -12.07
C SER A 54 -17.08 -49.49 -13.18
N GLY A 55 -15.86 -49.90 -12.80
CA GLY A 55 -14.88 -50.55 -13.68
C GLY A 55 -13.48 -50.44 -13.07
N SER A 56 -13.04 -51.38 -12.23
CA SER A 56 -12.47 -52.69 -12.58
C SER A 56 -11.08 -52.64 -13.22
N LEU A 57 -10.09 -53.11 -12.45
CA LEU A 57 -8.86 -53.84 -12.81
C LEU A 57 -7.92 -53.23 -13.86
N ASN A 58 -6.67 -52.92 -13.46
CA ASN A 58 -5.55 -53.79 -13.88
C ASN A 58 -4.28 -53.59 -13.05
N SER A 59 -3.61 -54.70 -12.80
CA SER A 59 -2.25 -54.81 -12.28
C SER A 59 -1.23 -54.51 -13.37
N GLY A 60 -0.06 -54.00 -12.97
CA GLY A 60 1.03 -53.72 -13.90
C GLY A 60 2.32 -53.38 -13.18
N SER A 61 3.02 -54.43 -12.75
CA SER A 61 4.42 -54.40 -12.31
C SER A 61 5.33 -53.81 -13.41
N THR A 62 6.29 -52.97 -13.03
CA THR A 62 7.59 -52.95 -13.70
C THR A 62 8.66 -52.36 -12.77
N GLU A 63 9.61 -53.22 -12.43
CA GLU A 63 10.88 -52.93 -11.77
C GLU A 63 11.75 -52.02 -12.67
N GLY A 64 12.58 -51.17 -12.05
CA GLY A 64 13.45 -50.26 -12.79
C GLY A 64 14.44 -49.47 -11.93
N THR A 65 15.28 -50.20 -11.21
CA THR A 65 16.61 -49.86 -10.68
C THR A 65 17.31 -48.61 -11.24
N SER A 66 17.75 -47.70 -10.37
CA SER A 66 19.18 -47.36 -10.17
C SER A 66 19.34 -46.29 -9.07
N VAL A 67 19.79 -46.76 -7.91
CA VAL A 67 20.22 -45.96 -6.77
C VAL A 67 21.66 -45.52 -7.03
N SER A 68 21.94 -44.21 -6.97
CA SER A 68 23.30 -43.70 -6.84
C SER A 68 23.54 -43.30 -5.39
N GLU A 69 24.60 -43.90 -4.86
CA GLU A 69 25.09 -43.89 -3.50
C GLU A 69 25.86 -42.57 -3.25
N ILE A 70 25.34 -41.73 -2.35
CA ILE A 70 26.09 -40.59 -1.81
C ILE A 70 26.48 -40.95 -0.39
N GLN A 71 27.78 -41.15 -0.21
CA GLN A 71 28.45 -41.39 1.06
C GLN A 71 28.17 -40.25 2.03
N SER A 72 27.43 -40.55 3.09
CA SER A 72 27.24 -39.70 4.26
C SER A 72 28.35 -40.01 5.26
N SER A 73 29.22 -39.04 5.51
CA SER A 73 30.23 -39.12 6.58
C SER A 73 29.59 -38.82 7.94
N ASP A 74 29.86 -39.71 8.87
CA ASP A 74 29.41 -39.74 10.26
C ASP A 74 29.68 -38.43 11.02
N ILE A 75 28.63 -37.84 11.58
CA ILE A 75 28.72 -36.85 12.64
C ILE A 75 27.98 -37.43 13.84
N SER A 76 28.73 -37.99 14.78
CA SER A 76 28.23 -38.48 16.06
C SER A 76 27.83 -37.30 16.95
N PHE A 77 26.53 -37.10 17.16
CA PHE A 77 25.99 -36.17 18.15
C PHE A 77 25.78 -36.94 19.45
N ALA A 78 26.55 -36.58 20.47
CA ALA A 78 26.53 -37.20 21.78
C ALA A 78 25.24 -36.84 22.55
N ASP A 79 24.73 -37.85 23.26
CA ASP A 79 23.68 -37.78 24.27
C ASP A 79 23.82 -36.58 25.21
N MET A 80 22.72 -35.85 25.38
CA MET A 80 22.53 -34.98 26.53
C MET A 80 21.12 -35.19 27.07
N GLU A 81 21.02 -36.17 27.99
CA GLU A 81 19.95 -36.23 28.99
C GLU A 81 19.91 -34.91 29.78
N SER A 82 18.71 -34.40 30.05
CA SER A 82 18.24 -34.15 31.44
C SER A 82 17.02 -33.24 31.47
N GLY A 83 15.87 -33.81 31.81
CA GLY A 83 15.18 -33.38 33.02
C GLY A 83 14.02 -32.38 32.92
N LYS A 84 12.87 -32.88 33.41
CA LYS A 84 11.86 -32.25 34.28
C LYS A 84 10.66 -31.51 33.67
N ASP A 85 9.56 -32.25 33.66
CA ASP A 85 8.29 -31.97 34.35
C ASP A 85 7.83 -30.51 34.46
N LEU A 86 6.68 -30.18 33.84
CA LEU A 86 5.69 -29.28 34.42
C LEU A 86 4.33 -29.38 33.69
N ARG A 87 3.44 -30.20 34.29
CA ARG A 87 2.07 -29.86 34.71
C ARG A 87 1.12 -29.24 33.65
N SER A 88 0.41 -30.12 32.93
CA SER A 88 -0.84 -29.80 32.23
C SER A 88 -2.01 -29.76 33.23
N GLY A 89 -2.68 -28.62 33.34
CA GLY A 89 -3.89 -28.43 34.13
C GLY A 89 -5.14 -28.57 33.27
N GLU A 90 -6.06 -29.43 33.72
CA GLU A 90 -7.45 -29.53 33.28
C GLU A 90 -8.28 -28.31 33.74
N GLY A 91 -9.20 -27.87 32.90
CA GLY A 91 -10.29 -26.94 33.22
C GLY A 91 -11.13 -26.72 31.97
N ALA A 92 -12.21 -27.48 31.77
CA ALA A 92 -13.56 -27.33 32.34
C ALA A 92 -14.49 -26.63 31.34
N ALA A 93 -15.57 -27.35 31.04
CA ALA A 93 -16.63 -27.01 30.10
C ALA A 93 -17.61 -25.96 30.65
N SER A 94 -18.29 -25.25 29.75
CA SER A 94 -19.70 -24.84 29.96
C SER A 94 -20.35 -24.42 28.64
N GLU A 95 -21.42 -25.15 28.28
CA GLU A 95 -22.49 -24.81 27.34
C GLU A 95 -23.30 -23.59 27.80
N GLU A 96 -23.79 -22.76 26.86
CA GLU A 96 -25.13 -22.12 26.83
C GLU A 96 -25.40 -21.77 25.34
N THR A 97 -26.41 -22.25 24.61
CA THR A 97 -27.90 -22.25 24.72
C THR A 97 -28.59 -20.98 24.18
N TYR A 98 -29.24 -21.16 23.02
CA TYR A 98 -30.42 -20.53 22.43
C TYR A 98 -30.81 -19.05 22.68
N GLY A 99 -31.06 -18.35 21.57
CA GLY A 99 -31.93 -17.18 21.47
C GLY A 99 -32.49 -17.02 20.05
N GLN A 100 -33.77 -17.37 19.89
CA GLN A 100 -34.63 -17.26 18.71
C GLN A 100 -35.44 -15.95 18.79
N GLU A 101 -35.74 -15.30 17.66
CA GLU A 101 -37.04 -14.69 17.27
C GLU A 101 -36.87 -13.69 16.09
N THR A 102 -37.54 -13.94 14.95
CA THR A 102 -38.74 -13.24 14.37
C THR A 102 -38.44 -11.83 13.83
N GLY A 103 -38.92 -11.33 12.69
CA GLY A 103 -39.93 -11.70 11.68
C GLY A 103 -40.38 -10.39 10.98
N SER A 104 -40.98 -10.48 9.77
CA SER A 104 -41.73 -9.43 9.03
C SER A 104 -40.89 -8.28 8.40
N ASP A 105 -41.19 -7.67 7.24
CA ASP A 105 -42.30 -7.78 6.29
C ASP A 105 -41.95 -7.06 4.95
N ALA A 106 -42.67 -7.47 3.89
CA ALA A 106 -42.98 -6.82 2.60
C ALA A 106 -42.29 -5.54 2.06
N SER A 107 -41.95 -5.55 0.76
CA SER A 107 -42.47 -4.63 -0.31
C SER A 107 -41.59 -4.74 -1.56
N SER A 108 -41.96 -5.49 -2.60
CA SER A 108 -42.75 -5.04 -3.76
C SER A 108 -42.32 -3.69 -4.35
N GLY A 109 -41.73 -3.74 -5.56
CA GLY A 109 -41.27 -2.56 -6.30
C GLY A 109 -40.77 -2.89 -7.72
N THR A 110 -41.70 -3.19 -8.61
CA THR A 110 -41.53 -3.25 -10.07
C THR A 110 -41.06 -1.91 -10.65
N ASN A 111 -40.07 -1.89 -11.56
CA ASN A 111 -40.04 -1.07 -12.79
C ASN A 111 -38.80 -1.45 -13.63
N LYS A 112 -38.98 -2.07 -14.80
CA LYS A 112 -39.32 -1.47 -16.11
C LYS A 112 -38.06 -0.91 -16.78
N GLY A 113 -37.65 -1.60 -17.84
CA GLY A 113 -36.38 -1.41 -18.53
C GLY A 113 -36.25 -0.10 -19.29
N GLU A 114 -35.00 0.21 -19.59
CA GLU A 114 -34.59 1.09 -20.67
C GLU A 114 -33.46 0.40 -21.44
N ASN A 115 -33.87 -0.17 -22.56
CA ASN A 115 -33.03 -0.75 -23.60
C ASN A 115 -32.38 0.42 -24.36
N ASN A 116 -31.18 0.84 -23.96
CA ASN A 116 -30.44 1.88 -24.68
C ASN A 116 -29.47 1.22 -25.66
N THR A 117 -30.02 0.85 -26.83
CA THR A 117 -29.28 0.41 -28.00
C THR A 117 -28.50 1.59 -28.59
N ASN A 118 -27.31 1.84 -28.05
CA ASN A 118 -26.32 2.67 -28.72
C ASN A 118 -25.62 1.83 -29.78
N ASN A 119 -26.06 2.05 -31.01
CA ASN A 119 -25.48 1.56 -32.25
C ASN A 119 -24.06 2.13 -32.39
N ALA A 120 -23.06 1.40 -31.87
CA ALA A 120 -21.66 1.70 -32.08
C ALA A 120 -21.25 1.14 -33.44
N GLU A 121 -21.01 2.05 -34.38
CA GLU A 121 -20.42 1.75 -35.68
C GLU A 121 -19.12 0.97 -35.47
N ALA A 122 -19.12 -0.27 -35.96
CA ALA A 122 -17.97 -1.15 -36.01
C ALA A 122 -16.91 -0.52 -36.92
N SER A 123 -15.99 0.22 -36.31
CA SER A 123 -14.73 0.60 -36.95
C SER A 123 -13.89 -0.67 -37.08
N ASP A 124 -13.97 -1.27 -38.26
CA ASP A 124 -13.23 -2.44 -38.72
C ASP A 124 -11.74 -2.09 -38.85
N SER A 125 -11.08 -1.91 -37.71
CA SER A 125 -9.65 -1.70 -37.61
C SER A 125 -9.01 -3.07 -37.66
N GLU A 126 -8.53 -3.48 -38.84
CA GLU A 126 -7.71 -4.67 -39.06
C GLU A 126 -6.57 -4.69 -38.02
N GLY A 127 -6.77 -5.50 -36.97
CA GLY A 127 -5.89 -5.56 -35.83
C GLY A 127 -4.54 -6.11 -36.23
N GLN A 128 -3.52 -5.25 -36.22
CA GLN A 128 -2.13 -5.70 -36.30
C GLN A 128 -1.85 -6.61 -35.11
N GLN A 129 -1.48 -7.85 -35.39
CA GLN A 129 -1.07 -8.80 -34.37
C GLN A 129 0.23 -8.30 -33.73
N ILE A 130 0.14 -7.70 -32.55
CA ILE A 130 1.30 -7.26 -31.78
C ILE A 130 1.95 -8.52 -31.22
N GLU A 131 3.12 -8.89 -31.76
CA GLU A 131 3.97 -9.93 -31.20
C GLU A 131 4.55 -9.41 -29.88
N VAL A 132 4.01 -9.91 -28.76
CA VAL A 132 4.48 -9.56 -27.42
C VAL A 132 5.71 -10.42 -27.12
N VAL A 133 6.88 -9.78 -27.08
CA VAL A 133 8.14 -10.45 -26.75
C VAL A 133 8.15 -10.78 -25.25
N PRO A 134 8.25 -12.06 -24.86
CA PRO A 134 8.27 -12.43 -23.46
C PRO A 134 9.51 -11.88 -22.75
N MET A 135 9.35 -11.41 -21.52
CA MET A 135 10.40 -10.76 -20.74
C MET A 135 10.44 -11.30 -19.30
N ALA A 136 11.64 -11.71 -18.86
CA ALA A 136 11.89 -12.12 -17.48
C ALA A 136 11.60 -10.99 -16.48
N PRO A 137 11.22 -11.31 -15.23
CA PRO A 137 10.89 -10.30 -14.24
C PRO A 137 12.10 -9.42 -13.91
N GLN A 138 11.85 -8.13 -13.71
CA GLN A 138 12.78 -7.16 -13.16
C GLN A 138 12.10 -6.48 -11.98
N ILE A 139 12.84 -6.27 -10.90
CA ILE A 139 12.30 -5.73 -9.65
C ILE A 139 13.24 -4.71 -9.02
N GLN A 140 12.67 -3.60 -8.55
CA GLN A 140 13.34 -2.59 -7.74
C GLN A 140 12.47 -2.20 -6.55
N LEU A 141 13.04 -2.21 -5.34
CA LEU A 141 12.39 -1.72 -4.12
C LEU A 141 12.71 -0.24 -3.88
N GLN A 142 11.69 0.52 -3.45
CA GLN A 142 11.82 1.94 -3.10
C GLN A 142 11.02 2.25 -1.85
N VAL A 143 11.64 2.93 -0.87
CA VAL A 143 10.91 3.50 0.27
C VAL A 143 10.09 4.69 -0.23
N ILE A 144 8.77 4.62 -0.08
CA ILE A 144 7.84 5.70 -0.48
C ILE A 144 7.34 6.50 0.73
N LEU A 145 7.46 5.95 1.94
CA LEU A 145 7.15 6.62 3.19
C LEU A 145 7.99 6.02 4.32
N GLY A 146 8.43 6.86 5.25
CA GLY A 146 9.17 6.48 6.45
C GLY A 146 10.64 6.92 6.45
N PRO A 147 11.33 6.84 7.59
CA PRO A 147 10.84 6.35 8.89
C PRO A 147 9.75 7.27 9.46
N GLU A 148 8.61 6.70 9.86
CA GLU A 148 7.52 7.41 10.52
C GLU A 148 7.29 6.80 11.90
N TYR A 149 7.29 7.64 12.93
CA TYR A 149 7.18 7.19 14.32
C TYR A 149 5.76 7.34 14.82
N ALA A 150 5.07 6.22 14.99
CA ALA A 150 3.74 6.18 15.58
C ALA A 150 3.85 6.21 17.11
N GLN A 151 3.71 7.40 17.71
CA GLN A 151 3.80 7.59 19.17
C GLN A 151 2.87 6.68 19.96
N ASP A 152 1.64 6.48 19.46
CA ASP A 152 0.62 5.68 20.15
C ASP A 152 1.03 4.22 20.38
N ASN A 153 1.85 3.67 19.48
CA ASN A 153 2.23 2.25 19.50
C ASN A 153 3.74 2.03 19.72
N GLN A 154 4.55 3.10 19.83
CA GLN A 154 6.01 3.04 19.91
C GLN A 154 6.65 2.26 18.75
N VAL A 155 6.13 2.45 17.53
CA VAL A 155 6.57 1.73 16.33
C VAL A 155 7.13 2.71 15.32
N CYS A 156 8.27 2.39 14.71
CA CYS A 156 8.75 3.03 13.50
C CYS A 156 8.27 2.23 12.29
N PHE A 157 7.54 2.84 11.37
CA PHE A 157 7.08 2.13 10.16
C PHE A 157 7.65 2.71 8.88
N TYR A 158 7.79 1.82 7.90
CA TYR A 158 8.18 2.12 6.52
C TYR A 158 7.12 1.58 5.57
N ARG A 159 6.90 2.27 4.45
CA ARG A 159 6.19 1.72 3.29
C ARG A 159 7.16 1.62 2.13
N VAL A 160 7.23 0.43 1.55
CA VAL A 160 8.15 0.10 0.47
C VAL A 160 7.32 -0.35 -0.73
N ALA A 161 7.50 0.33 -1.86
CA ALA A 161 6.91 -0.05 -3.13
C ALA A 161 7.87 -0.94 -3.92
N ALA A 162 7.33 -1.98 -4.57
CA ALA A 162 8.02 -2.78 -5.58
C ALA A 162 7.63 -2.29 -6.97
N HIS A 163 8.63 -1.79 -7.71
CA HIS A 163 8.51 -1.50 -9.14
C HIS A 163 8.90 -2.75 -9.90
N VAL A 164 7.93 -3.36 -10.58
CA VAL A 164 8.10 -4.65 -11.26
C VAL A 164 7.78 -4.51 -12.74
N ALA A 165 8.67 -5.05 -13.57
CA ALA A 165 8.47 -5.19 -15.01
C ALA A 165 8.64 -6.65 -15.42
N GLY A 166 7.98 -7.09 -16.49
CA GLY A 166 8.05 -8.45 -17.01
C GLY A 166 6.83 -8.75 -17.87
N GLU A 167 6.96 -9.73 -18.77
CA GLU A 167 5.89 -10.12 -19.68
C GLU A 167 5.88 -11.66 -19.84
N PRO A 168 4.82 -12.37 -19.41
CA PRO A 168 3.63 -11.87 -18.72
C PRO A 168 3.93 -11.12 -17.42
N PHE A 169 2.99 -10.27 -16.99
CA PHE A 169 3.15 -9.48 -15.77
C PHE A 169 3.47 -10.38 -14.55
N PRO A 170 4.57 -10.13 -13.81
CA PRO A 170 4.98 -11.02 -12.73
C PRO A 170 4.08 -10.96 -11.49
N GLN A 171 3.93 -12.11 -10.81
CA GLN A 171 3.33 -12.19 -9.49
C GLN A 171 4.34 -11.74 -8.43
N ILE A 172 3.90 -10.86 -7.52
CA ILE A 172 4.74 -10.24 -6.49
C ILE A 172 4.46 -10.89 -5.12
N LYS A 173 5.51 -11.18 -4.35
CA LYS A 173 5.41 -11.69 -2.98
C LYS A 173 6.47 -11.08 -2.08
N PHE A 174 6.04 -10.45 -1.00
CA PHE A 174 6.92 -9.97 0.07
C PHE A 174 7.11 -11.05 1.15
N ASN A 175 8.27 -11.08 1.79
CA ASN A 175 8.51 -11.93 2.95
C ASN A 175 7.79 -11.44 4.23
N ARG A 176 7.42 -10.16 4.28
CA ARG A 176 6.66 -9.54 5.37
C ARG A 176 5.86 -8.34 4.86
N ASP A 177 4.61 -8.22 5.30
CA ASP A 177 3.78 -7.04 5.15
C ASP A 177 2.84 -6.92 6.36
N ASP A 178 3.11 -5.95 7.23
CA ASP A 178 2.36 -5.74 8.47
C ASP A 178 1.04 -4.97 8.24
N SER A 179 0.74 -4.59 6.98
CA SER A 179 -0.51 -3.92 6.61
C SER A 179 -1.64 -4.87 6.23
N ASN A 180 -1.37 -6.18 6.15
CA ASN A 180 -2.30 -7.18 5.61
C ASN A 180 -2.82 -6.81 4.20
N GLY A 181 -1.96 -6.26 3.34
CA GLY A 181 -2.31 -5.88 1.97
C GLY A 181 -3.16 -4.62 1.84
N ALA A 182 -3.31 -3.80 2.89
CA ALA A 182 -4.13 -2.60 2.86
C ALA A 182 -3.68 -1.57 1.80
N TRP A 183 -2.43 -1.64 1.34
CA TRP A 183 -1.84 -0.73 0.35
C TRP A 183 -1.79 -1.32 -1.07
N GLY A 184 -2.30 -2.53 -1.27
CA GLY A 184 -2.23 -3.25 -2.54
C GLY A 184 -1.03 -4.20 -2.66
N PRO A 185 -0.97 -5.00 -3.73
CA PRO A 185 -0.05 -6.12 -3.86
C PRO A 185 1.42 -5.72 -4.11
N ASN A 186 1.67 -4.46 -4.47
CA ASN A 186 3.00 -3.92 -4.79
C ASN A 186 3.58 -3.04 -3.68
N ILE A 187 2.90 -2.90 -2.54
CA ILE A 187 3.36 -2.09 -1.42
C ILE A 187 3.31 -2.92 -0.15
N ALA A 188 4.45 -3.01 0.55
CA ALA A 188 4.54 -3.62 1.86
C ALA A 188 4.76 -2.56 2.94
N GLN A 189 4.13 -2.76 4.10
CA GLN A 189 4.46 -2.00 5.30
C GLN A 189 5.32 -2.84 6.25
N VAL A 190 6.36 -2.23 6.80
CA VAL A 190 7.22 -2.86 7.82
C VAL A 190 7.17 -2.02 9.08
N ASN A 191 6.74 -2.65 10.17
CA ASN A 191 6.68 -2.09 11.51
C ASN A 191 7.86 -2.61 12.33
N LEU A 192 8.70 -1.69 12.83
CA LEU A 192 9.87 -1.97 13.64
C LEU A 192 9.67 -1.45 15.06
N SER A 193 9.98 -2.30 16.04
CA SER A 193 10.15 -1.87 17.44
C SER A 193 11.53 -1.25 17.65
N GLU A 194 11.75 -0.65 18.82
CA GLU A 194 13.01 -0.03 19.22
C GLU A 194 14.22 -0.93 18.94
N ASP A 195 15.28 -0.34 18.38
CA ASP A 195 16.54 -0.99 17.99
C ASP A 195 16.43 -2.17 17.00
N GLN A 196 15.26 -2.40 16.40
CA GLN A 196 15.11 -3.46 15.40
C GLN A 196 15.63 -3.04 14.02
N SER A 197 16.12 -4.02 13.27
CA SER A 197 16.34 -3.89 11.83
C SER A 197 15.73 -5.09 11.12
N PHE A 198 15.33 -4.89 9.88
CA PHE A 198 14.71 -5.93 9.07
C PHE A 198 15.14 -5.82 7.61
N THR A 199 15.43 -6.96 7.00
CA THR A 199 15.68 -7.06 5.56
C THR A 199 14.39 -7.52 4.87
N LEU A 200 13.70 -6.57 4.25
CA LEU A 200 12.56 -6.84 3.39
C LEU A 200 13.06 -7.51 2.10
N ILE A 201 12.45 -8.63 1.73
CA ILE A 201 12.73 -9.36 0.51
C ILE A 201 11.45 -9.42 -0.29
N CYS A 202 11.53 -9.05 -1.56
CA CYS A 202 10.44 -9.17 -2.52
C CYS A 202 10.86 -10.08 -3.67
N GLU A 203 10.00 -11.04 -3.96
CA GLU A 203 10.12 -11.98 -5.08
C GLU A 203 9.09 -11.60 -6.15
N ALA A 204 9.53 -11.55 -7.41
CA ALA A 204 8.69 -11.38 -8.58
C ALA A 204 8.87 -12.60 -9.51
N SER A 205 7.79 -13.29 -9.87
CA SER A 205 7.85 -14.51 -10.69
C SER A 205 6.87 -14.48 -11.87
N ASN A 206 7.32 -14.94 -13.04
CA ASN A 206 6.47 -15.20 -14.21
C ASN A 206 6.96 -16.45 -14.96
N THR A 207 6.36 -16.78 -16.10
CA THR A 207 6.75 -17.96 -16.90
C THR A 207 8.17 -17.88 -17.49
N GLN A 208 8.78 -16.70 -17.51
CA GLN A 208 10.12 -16.45 -18.03
C GLN A 208 11.20 -16.51 -16.93
N GLY A 209 10.83 -16.45 -15.65
CA GLY A 209 11.77 -16.59 -14.55
C GLY A 209 11.30 -16.01 -13.23
N ILE A 210 12.26 -15.85 -12.31
CA ILE A 210 12.09 -15.30 -10.97
C ILE A 210 13.17 -14.24 -10.74
N ALA A 211 12.80 -13.11 -10.16
CA ALA A 211 13.72 -12.07 -9.72
C ALA A 211 13.47 -11.71 -8.26
N ASN A 212 14.55 -11.40 -7.53
CA ASN A 212 14.50 -11.03 -6.12
C ASN A 212 15.16 -9.68 -5.89
N SER A 213 14.60 -8.87 -4.99
CA SER A 213 15.21 -7.63 -4.50
C SER A 213 15.10 -7.57 -2.98
N SER A 214 16.11 -7.00 -2.33
CA SER A 214 16.13 -6.83 -0.89
C SER A 214 16.45 -5.40 -0.48
N LEU A 215 15.86 -4.97 0.63
CA LEU A 215 16.06 -3.65 1.22
C LEU A 215 16.11 -3.80 2.74
N THR A 216 17.20 -3.34 3.34
CA THR A 216 17.34 -3.31 4.81
C THR A 216 16.81 -1.98 5.34
N VAL A 217 15.88 -2.06 6.28
CA VAL A 217 15.36 -0.92 7.05
C VAL A 217 15.74 -1.09 8.52
N SER A 218 16.02 0.01 9.19
CA SER A 218 16.35 0.03 10.61
C SER A 218 15.44 0.98 11.37
N TRP A 219 15.17 0.67 12.63
CA TRP A 219 14.52 1.59 13.52
C TRP A 219 15.38 2.86 13.65
N VAL A 220 14.73 4.00 13.62
CA VAL A 220 15.38 5.31 13.79
C VAL A 220 14.70 5.98 14.96
N GLU A 221 15.49 6.34 15.98
CA GLU A 221 15.01 7.12 17.10
C GLU A 221 14.43 8.43 16.57
N ASN A 222 13.28 8.84 17.09
CA ASN A 222 12.73 10.15 16.79
C ASN A 222 13.67 11.21 17.41
N ALA A 223 14.72 11.56 16.68
CA ALA A 223 15.66 12.59 17.03
C ALA A 223 14.94 13.94 16.92
N ASN A 224 14.20 14.26 17.96
CA ASN A 224 13.62 15.54 18.31
C ASN A 224 12.14 15.77 17.89
N PRO A 225 11.17 15.55 18.80
CA PRO A 225 9.77 15.98 18.60
C PRO A 225 9.63 17.51 18.46
N ASP A 226 10.66 18.30 18.78
CA ASP A 226 10.62 19.76 18.63
C ASP A 226 10.77 20.23 17.17
N GLN A 227 11.07 19.34 16.21
CA GLN A 227 11.15 19.72 14.78
C GLN A 227 9.78 19.82 14.08
N GLU A 228 8.68 19.40 14.71
CA GLU A 228 7.35 19.67 14.19
C GLU A 228 7.05 21.19 14.15
N ASN A 229 7.70 21.97 15.02
CA ASN A 229 7.67 23.45 14.97
C ASN A 229 8.60 24.06 13.90
N GLN A 230 9.58 23.31 13.38
CA GLN A 230 10.48 23.79 12.33
C GLN A 230 9.88 23.57 10.94
N ALA A 231 9.10 22.50 10.73
CA ALA A 231 8.31 22.31 9.52
C ALA A 231 7.18 23.35 9.38
N GLU A 232 6.56 23.80 10.48
CA GLU A 232 5.66 24.96 10.46
C GLU A 232 6.39 26.30 10.27
N ALA A 233 7.64 26.43 10.70
CA ALA A 233 8.47 27.60 10.43
C ALA A 233 8.90 27.67 8.95
N ASP A 234 9.20 26.53 8.33
CA ASP A 234 9.53 26.43 6.91
C ASP A 234 8.27 26.46 6.01
N ALA A 235 7.12 25.98 6.48
CA ALA A 235 5.83 26.18 5.81
C ALA A 235 5.35 27.65 5.88
N ARG A 236 5.81 28.42 6.88
CA ARG A 236 5.66 29.89 6.88
C ARG A 236 6.66 30.59 5.95
N ALA A 237 7.74 29.93 5.55
CA ALA A 237 8.67 30.41 4.52
C ALA A 237 8.26 30.00 3.09
N GLN A 238 7.45 28.94 2.96
CA GLN A 238 6.76 28.56 1.73
C GLN A 238 5.32 29.09 1.70
N GLN A 239 5.13 30.40 1.86
CA GLN A 239 3.91 30.99 1.30
C GLN A 239 3.94 30.66 -0.19
N GLU A 240 3.06 29.76 -0.65
CA GLU A 240 2.86 29.52 -2.07
C GLU A 240 2.69 30.87 -2.74
N ILE A 241 3.69 31.27 -3.53
CA ILE A 241 3.64 32.53 -4.25
C ILE A 241 2.53 32.35 -5.27
N PHE A 242 1.35 32.90 -4.98
CA PHE A 242 0.25 32.91 -5.92
C PHE A 242 0.62 33.86 -7.07
N VAL A 243 1.09 33.26 -8.17
CA VAL A 243 1.41 33.97 -9.40
C VAL A 243 0.15 33.99 -10.27
N ASP A 244 -0.43 35.17 -10.44
CA ASP A 244 -1.53 35.35 -11.39
C ASP A 244 -0.95 35.57 -12.79
N TYR A 245 -0.87 34.49 -13.57
CA TYR A 245 -0.40 34.52 -14.96
C TYR A 245 -1.34 35.31 -15.90
N GLY A 246 -2.55 35.66 -15.46
CA GLY A 246 -3.46 36.55 -16.19
C GLY A 246 -3.08 38.03 -16.10
N ASN A 247 -2.18 38.40 -15.19
CA ASN A 247 -1.74 39.78 -14.99
C ASN A 247 -0.22 39.94 -15.27
N PRO A 248 0.17 40.25 -16.52
CA PRO A 248 1.59 40.39 -16.86
C PRO A 248 2.26 41.60 -16.20
N ALA A 249 1.50 42.61 -15.74
CA ALA A 249 2.03 43.82 -15.13
C ALA A 249 2.69 43.59 -13.77
N GLY A 250 2.44 42.44 -13.13
CA GLY A 250 3.08 42.08 -11.87
C GLY A 250 4.50 41.56 -12.02
N PHE A 251 4.94 41.19 -13.23
CA PHE A 251 6.26 40.60 -13.46
C PHE A 251 7.33 41.65 -13.71
N PHE A 252 8.48 41.48 -13.06
CA PHE A 252 9.69 42.27 -13.28
C PHE A 252 10.87 41.35 -13.56
N ILE A 253 11.69 41.74 -14.54
CA ILE A 253 12.93 41.05 -14.88
C ILE A 253 14.06 42.05 -14.67
N ASP A 254 14.95 41.74 -13.74
CA ASP A 254 16.16 42.52 -13.48
C ASP A 254 17.38 41.75 -14.00
N VAL A 255 18.25 42.46 -14.71
CA VAL A 255 19.45 41.90 -15.34
C VAL A 255 20.66 42.68 -14.83
N ASN A 256 21.40 42.07 -13.91
CA ASN A 256 22.63 42.62 -13.39
C ASN A 256 23.82 42.08 -14.20
N LEU A 257 24.33 42.90 -15.12
CA LEU A 257 25.44 42.52 -15.99
C LEU A 257 26.78 42.39 -15.25
N THR A 258 26.95 43.11 -14.13
CA THR A 258 28.18 43.04 -13.32
C THR A 258 28.26 41.71 -12.59
N GLU A 259 27.13 41.21 -12.10
CA GLU A 259 27.03 39.94 -11.38
C GLU A 259 26.71 38.75 -12.31
N GLN A 260 26.48 38.98 -13.60
CA GLN A 260 25.96 38.00 -14.57
C GLN A 260 24.69 37.30 -14.06
N LYS A 261 23.82 38.06 -13.41
CA LYS A 261 22.65 37.52 -12.70
C LYS A 261 21.36 38.05 -13.30
N VAL A 262 20.43 37.14 -13.58
CA VAL A 262 19.06 37.46 -14.02
C VAL A 262 18.09 37.08 -12.92
N THR A 263 17.28 38.05 -12.48
CA THR A 263 16.26 37.85 -11.44
C THR A 263 14.88 38.11 -12.02
N VAL A 264 13.96 37.16 -11.83
CA VAL A 264 12.55 37.30 -12.18
C VAL A 264 11.75 37.40 -10.90
N SER A 265 10.93 38.44 -10.76
CA SER A 265 10.06 38.67 -9.60
C SER A 265 8.61 38.95 -10.02
N TYR A 266 7.67 38.71 -9.09
CA TYR A 266 6.25 39.03 -9.21
C TYR A 266 5.78 39.79 -7.97
N ASN A 267 5.26 41.01 -8.14
CA ASN A 267 4.87 41.92 -7.04
C ASN A 267 5.93 41.97 -5.92
N ASP A 268 7.17 42.34 -6.28
CA ASP A 268 8.35 42.45 -5.40
C ASP A 268 8.84 41.12 -4.78
N THR A 269 8.26 39.98 -5.15
CA THR A 269 8.68 38.66 -4.67
C THR A 269 9.52 37.95 -5.73
N VAL A 270 10.77 37.57 -5.39
CA VAL A 270 11.65 36.87 -6.33
C VAL A 270 11.15 35.45 -6.58
N LEU A 271 10.81 35.15 -7.84
CA LEU A 271 10.38 33.82 -8.29
C LEU A 271 11.58 32.96 -8.67
N LYS A 272 12.56 33.53 -9.37
CA LYS A 272 13.72 32.81 -9.88
C LYS A 272 14.91 33.73 -9.98
N SER A 273 16.08 33.21 -9.61
CA SER A 273 17.37 33.81 -9.92
C SER A 273 18.20 32.81 -10.71
N ILE A 274 18.86 33.30 -11.75
CA ILE A 274 19.81 32.55 -12.58
C ILE A 274 21.13 33.31 -12.52
N THR A 275 22.21 32.60 -12.23
CA THR A 275 23.59 33.10 -12.23
C THR A 275 24.39 32.28 -13.24
#